data_AF-A0A6I6F4Z7-F1
#
_entry.id   AF-A0A6I6F4Z7-F1
#
_cell.length_a   1.000
_cell.length_b   1.000
_cell.length_c   1.000
_cell.angle_alpha   90.00
_cell.angle_beta   90.00
_cell.angle_gamma   90.00
#
_symmetry.space_group_name_H-M   'P 1'
#
loop_
_entity.id
_entity.type
_entity.pdbx_description
1 polymer ?
#
loop_
_entity_poly.entity_id
_entity_poly.type
_entity_poly.pdbx_seq_one_letter_code
_entity_poly.pdbx_strand_id
1 'polypeptide(L)'
;MKVIKRDGEVENFEISKIKVSIMKASDDIDEPLNKGDISSIGDIVEEFIKKNYRDSIKSSEIHDIVVNILEKNAFKNIAKAYDRTYDKAIR
;
A
#
# COMPACT_ATOMS: atom_id res chain seq x y z
N MET A 1 4.95 -14.46 -5.08
CA MET A 1 4.96 -13.51 -6.21
C MET A 1 6.09 -12.51 -6.03
N LYS A 2 6.52 -11.89 -7.13
CA LYS A 2 7.57 -10.88 -7.16
C LYS A 2 6.99 -9.47 -7.29
N VAL A 3 7.68 -8.48 -6.74
CA VAL A 3 7.39 -7.06 -6.96
C VAL A 3 8.46 -6.49 -7.87
N ILE A 4 8.04 -5.89 -8.97
CA ILE A 4 8.92 -5.17 -9.89
C ILE A 4 8.90 -3.70 -9.47
N LYS A 5 10.01 -3.22 -8.92
CA LYS A 5 10.18 -1.83 -8.51
C LYS A 5 10.30 -0.92 -9.74
N ARG A 6 10.24 0.40 -9.51
CA ARG A 6 10.26 1.41 -10.57
C ARG A 6 11.58 1.42 -11.36
N ASP A 7 12.70 1.13 -10.69
CA ASP A 7 14.04 1.02 -11.27
C ASP A 7 14.28 -0.33 -12.00
N GLY A 8 13.31 -1.24 -11.96
CA GLY A 8 13.42 -2.58 -12.52
C GLY A 8 13.98 -3.62 -11.54
N GLU A 9 14.36 -3.24 -10.32
CA GLU A 9 14.72 -4.22 -9.30
C GLU A 9 13.54 -5.14 -8.98
N VAL A 10 13.85 -6.40 -8.66
CA VAL A 10 12.86 -7.42 -8.35
C VAL A 10 13.04 -7.90 -6.91
N GLU A 11 11.98 -7.82 -6.12
CA GLU A 11 11.96 -8.34 -4.75
C GLU A 11 10.79 -9.28 -4.48
N ASN A 12 10.80 -9.94 -3.32
CA ASN A 12 9.65 -10.73 -2.88
C ASN A 12 8.55 -9.81 -2.37
N PHE A 13 7.30 -10.12 -2.71
CA PHE A 13 6.15 -9.45 -2.12
C PHE A 13 6.07 -9.73 -0.62
N GLU A 14 5.99 -8.67 0.17
CA GLU A 14 5.90 -8.72 1.63
C GLU A 14 4.82 -7.74 2.09
N ILE A 15 3.69 -8.28 2.57
CA ILE A 15 2.57 -7.45 3.04
C ILE A 15 2.95 -6.55 4.23
N SER A 16 3.94 -6.96 5.03
CA SER A 16 4.48 -6.17 6.14
C SER A 16 4.99 -4.79 5.69
N LYS A 17 5.66 -4.70 4.53
CA LYS A 17 6.16 -3.42 3.98
C LYS A 17 5.01 -2.47 3.66
N ILE A 18 3.91 -3.00 3.12
CA ILE A 18 2.71 -2.21 2.82
C ILE A 18 2.04 -1.75 4.11
N LYS A 19 1.85 -2.64 5.09
CA LYS A 19 1.28 -2.31 6.41
C LYS A 19 2.06 -1.19 7.09
N VAL A 20 3.40 -1.25 7.07
CA VAL A 20 4.28 -0.19 7.60
C VAL A 20 4.12 1.12 6.84
N SER A 21 4.03 1.09 5.51
CA SER A 21 3.86 2.30 4.71
C SER A 21 2.51 2.99 4.96
N ILE A 22 1.43 2.23 5.12
CA ILE A 22 0.11 2.76 5.47
C ILE A 22 0.14 3.41 6.86
N MET A 23 0.75 2.75 7.84
CA MET A 23 0.91 3.29 9.20
C MET A 23 1.67 4.62 9.18
N LYS A 24 2.80 4.70 8.45
CA LYS A 24 3.54 5.96 8.29
C LYS A 24 2.69 7.06 7.66
N ALA A 25 1.91 6.74 6.63
CA ALA A 25 1.04 7.71 5.98
C ALA A 25 -0.08 8.22 6.90
N SER A 26 -0.60 7.38 7.80
CA SER A 26 -1.58 7.80 8.81
C SER A 26 -0.96 8.65 9.91
N ASP A 27 0.26 8.29 10.35
CA ASP A 27 1.01 9.03 11.35
C ASP A 27 1.42 10.43 10.83
N ASP A 28 1.80 10.54 9.55
CA ASP A 28 2.21 11.78 8.89
C ASP A 28 1.11 12.86 8.85
N ILE A 29 -0.15 12.49 9.06
CA ILE A 29 -1.30 13.42 9.07
C ILE A 29 -2.01 13.48 10.43
N ASP A 30 -1.38 12.97 11.49
CA ASP A 30 -1.95 12.91 12.85
C ASP A 30 -3.32 12.18 12.92
N GLU A 31 -3.57 11.23 12.02
CA GLU A 31 -4.75 10.36 12.00
C GLU A 31 -4.35 8.88 12.16
N PRO A 32 -3.64 8.48 13.24
CA PRO A 32 -3.03 7.15 13.36
C PRO A 32 -4.08 6.04 13.30
N LEU A 33 -3.86 5.09 12.40
CA LEU A 33 -4.66 3.87 12.35
C LEU A 33 -4.29 2.93 13.50
N ASN A 34 -5.29 2.28 14.08
CA ASN A 34 -5.01 1.27 15.09
C ASN A 34 -4.52 -0.04 14.44
N LYS A 35 -3.98 -0.95 15.26
CA LYS A 35 -3.47 -2.24 14.79
C LYS A 35 -4.52 -3.09 14.05
N GLY A 36 -5.79 -3.01 14.46
CA GLY A 36 -6.91 -3.69 13.81
C GLY A 36 -7.19 -3.15 12.42
N ASP A 37 -7.19 -1.82 12.25
CA ASP A 37 -7.39 -1.17 10.95
C ASP A 37 -6.27 -1.55 9.97
N ILE A 38 -5.01 -1.44 10.41
CA ILE A 38 -3.83 -1.80 9.60
C ILE A 38 -3.87 -3.28 9.20
N SER A 39 -4.28 -4.16 10.11
CA SER A 39 -4.38 -5.59 9.82
C SER A 39 -5.46 -5.84 8.78
N SER A 40 -6.67 -5.30 9.00
CA SER A 40 -7.81 -5.47 8.11
C SER A 40 -7.54 -4.95 6.70
N ILE A 41 -6.98 -3.73 6.57
CA ILE A 41 -6.63 -3.15 5.28
C ILE A 41 -5.54 -3.96 4.59
N GLY A 42 -4.49 -4.35 5.31
CA GLY A 42 -3.42 -5.14 4.71
C GLY A 42 -3.90 -6.53 4.25
N ASP A 43 -4.84 -7.14 4.96
CA ASP A 43 -5.41 -8.43 4.56
C ASP A 43 -6.26 -8.28 3.28
N ILE A 44 -7.07 -7.22 3.18
CA ILE A 44 -7.82 -6.90 1.94
C ILE A 44 -6.87 -6.68 0.75
N VAL A 45 -5.76 -5.94 0.96
CA VAL A 45 -4.73 -5.71 -0.07
C VAL A 45 -4.10 -7.03 -0.50
N GLU A 46 -3.70 -7.85 0.47
CA GLU A 46 -3.05 -9.13 0.20
C GLU A 46 -3.97 -10.10 -0.55
N GLU A 47 -5.23 -10.22 -0.14
CA GLU A 47 -6.24 -11.03 -0.82
C GLU A 47 -6.48 -10.54 -2.25
N PHE A 48 -6.64 -9.23 -2.45
CA PHE A 48 -6.83 -8.65 -3.78
C PHE A 48 -5.64 -8.98 -4.69
N ILE A 49 -4.42 -8.79 -4.20
CA ILE A 49 -3.21 -9.05 -4.98
C ILE A 49 -3.09 -10.54 -5.31
N LYS A 50 -3.25 -11.44 -4.31
CA LYS A 50 -3.18 -12.90 -4.52
C LYS A 50 -4.25 -13.42 -5.48
N LYS A 51 -5.41 -12.78 -5.53
CA LYS A 51 -6.51 -13.17 -6.44
C LYS A 51 -6.28 -12.73 -7.88
N ASN A 52 -5.65 -11.56 -8.09
CA ASN A 52 -5.54 -10.95 -9.42
C ASN A 52 -4.15 -11.10 -10.06
N TYR A 53 -3.11 -11.41 -9.28
CA TYR A 53 -1.73 -11.51 -9.74
C TYR A 53 -1.12 -12.86 -9.35
N ARG A 54 -0.43 -13.51 -10.30
CA ARG A 54 0.20 -14.83 -10.08
C ARG A 54 1.71 -14.70 -9.85
N ASP A 55 2.43 -14.23 -10.86
CA ASP A 55 3.89 -14.31 -10.87
C ASP A 55 4.55 -13.02 -10.36
N SER A 56 4.10 -11.88 -10.86
CA SER A 56 4.65 -10.57 -10.52
C SER A 56 3.60 -9.46 -10.56
N ILE A 57 3.93 -8.34 -9.90
CA ILE A 57 3.15 -7.10 -9.88
C ILE A 57 4.12 -5.91 -9.81
N LYS A 58 3.80 -4.79 -10.46
CA LYS A 58 4.62 -3.57 -10.34
C LYS A 58 4.36 -2.87 -9.01
N SER A 59 5.38 -2.21 -8.46
CA SER A 59 5.21 -1.42 -7.24
C SER A 59 4.20 -0.26 -7.41
N SER A 60 4.05 0.28 -8.63
CA SER A 60 3.00 1.25 -8.98
C SER A 60 1.60 0.65 -8.91
N GLU A 61 1.41 -0.59 -9.36
CA GLU A 61 0.11 -1.25 -9.30
C GLU A 61 -0.28 -1.56 -7.85
N ILE A 62 0.68 -1.97 -7.01
CA ILE A 62 0.46 -2.12 -5.57
C ILE A 62 0.01 -0.78 -4.96
N HIS A 63 0.68 0.31 -5.31
CA HIS A 63 0.35 1.65 -4.84
C HIS A 63 -1.10 2.03 -5.16
N ASP A 64 -1.49 1.90 -6.43
CA ASP A 64 -2.85 2.20 -6.90
C ASP A 64 -3.90 1.33 -6.18
N ILE A 65 -3.60 0.05 -5.94
CA ILE A 65 -4.48 -0.86 -5.20
C ILE A 65 -4.68 -0.37 -3.77
N VAL A 66 -3.60 0.01 -3.08
CA VAL A 66 -3.66 0.49 -1.68
C VAL A 66 -4.47 1.78 -1.59
N VAL A 67 -4.22 2.75 -2.47
CA VAL A 67 -4.99 4.02 -2.52
C VAL A 67 -6.48 3.72 -2.71
N ASN A 68 -6.84 2.91 -3.69
CA ASN A 68 -8.23 2.53 -3.95
C ASN A 68 -8.89 1.83 -2.77
N ILE A 69 -8.19 0.95 -2.06
CA ILE A 69 -8.72 0.24 -0.89
C ILE A 69 -8.93 1.21 0.28
N LEU A 70 -7.99 2.10 0.56
CA LEU A 70 -8.13 3.11 1.60
C LEU A 70 -9.34 4.03 1.34
N GLU A 71 -9.50 4.52 0.10
CA GLU A 71 -10.64 5.36 -0.27
C GLU A 71 -11.99 4.65 -0.10
N LYS A 72 -12.07 3.37 -0.47
CA LYS A 72 -13.30 2.55 -0.34
C LYS A 72 -13.65 2.20 1.11
N ASN A 73 -12.66 2.20 2.01
CA ASN A 73 -12.84 1.91 3.44
C ASN A 73 -12.93 3.19 4.30
N ALA A 74 -13.36 4.32 3.70
CA ALA A 74 -13.52 5.61 4.37
C ALA A 74 -12.24 6.29 4.89
N PHE A 75 -11.05 5.78 4.54
CA PHE A 75 -9.74 6.35 4.91
C PHE A 75 -9.21 7.33 3.85
N LYS A 76 -10.05 8.24 3.35
CA LYS A 76 -9.74 9.13 2.22
C LYS A 76 -8.56 10.08 2.49
N ASN A 77 -8.43 10.59 3.72
CA ASN A 77 -7.33 11.49 4.08
C ASN A 77 -5.99 10.74 4.09
N ILE A 78 -5.98 9.52 4.63
CA ILE A 78 -4.83 8.63 4.65
C ILE A 78 -4.47 8.18 3.23
N ALA A 79 -5.46 7.88 2.37
CA ALA A 79 -5.21 7.59 0.96
C ALA A 79 -4.44 8.73 0.26
N LYS A 80 -4.87 9.97 0.47
CA LYS A 80 -4.17 11.17 -0.04
C LYS A 80 -2.79 11.38 0.58
N ALA A 81 -2.59 10.99 1.84
CA ALA A 81 -1.28 11.06 2.48
C ALA A 81 -0.33 10.02 1.87
N TYR A 82 -0.81 8.77 1.72
CA TYR A 82 -0.10 7.67 1.09
C TYR A 82 0.28 7.98 -0.36
N ASP A 83 -0.62 8.61 -1.12
CA ASP A 83 -0.35 9.05 -2.49
C ASP A 83 0.77 10.10 -2.54
N ARG A 84 0.75 11.07 -1.63
CA ARG A 84 1.78 12.10 -1.52
C ARG A 84 3.17 11.55 -1.16
N THR A 85 3.27 10.47 -0.37
CA THR A 85 4.57 9.87 -0.05
C THR A 85 5.18 9.14 -1.24
N TYR A 86 4.33 8.56 -2.10
CA TYR A 86 4.75 7.96 -3.37
C TYR A 86 5.35 8.99 -4.35
N ASP A 87 4.76 10.19 -4.41
CA ASP A 87 5.24 11.31 -5.23
C ASP A 87 6.55 11.92 -4.71
N LYS A 88 6.76 11.99 -3.39
CA LYS A 88 8.00 12.53 -2.82
C LYS A 88 9.22 11.65 -3.10
N ALA A 89 9.04 10.34 -3.29
CA ALA A 89 10.12 9.45 -3.72
C ALA A 89 10.52 9.63 -5.20
N ILE A 90 9.91 10.58 -5.92
CA ILE A 90 10.16 10.91 -7.35
C ILE A 90 11.03 12.18 -7.48
N ARG A 91 11.24 12.95 -6.41
CA ARG A 91 12.08 14.17 -6.39
C ARG A 91 13.36 13.94 -5.61
#